data_AF-A0A8X6SE92-F1
#
_entry.id   AF-A0A8X6SE92-F1
#
_cell.length_a   1.000
_cell.length_b   1.000
_cell.length_c   1.000
_cell.angle_alpha   90.00
_cell.angle_beta   90.00
_cell.angle_gamma   90.00
#
_symmetry.space_group_name_H-M   'P 1'
#
loop_
_entity.id
_entity.type
_entity.pdbx_description
1 polymer ?
#
loop_
_entity_poly.entity_id
_entity_poly.type
_entity_poly.pdbx_seq_one_letter_code
_entity_poly.pdbx_strand_id
1 'polypeptide(L)'
;MIWINPDQRKLQRILWRENMDEPIKTFELSTVTYGTTSAPFLATRTLKQLALDEAGNFPLGSSVVMSDMYIDDVLTGAETLLEAKN
;
A
#
# COMPACT_ATOMS: atom_id res chain seq x y z
N MET A 1 -7.72 -0.08 -1.76
CA MET A 1 -7.17 1.28 -1.96
C MET A 1 -7.67 2.19 -0.85
N ILE A 2 -6.82 3.06 -0.31
CA ILE A 2 -7.18 4.00 0.76
C ILE A 2 -7.50 5.35 0.12
N TRP A 3 -8.77 5.76 0.20
CA TRP A 3 -9.24 7.00 -0.42
C TRP A 3 -8.92 8.22 0.44
N ILE A 4 -8.50 9.30 -0.23
CA ILE A 4 -8.35 10.62 0.40
C ILE A 4 -9.72 11.28 0.44
N ASN A 5 -10.02 11.89 1.59
CA ASN A 5 -11.21 12.71 1.77
C ASN A 5 -11.30 13.72 0.61
N PRO A 6 -12.43 13.81 -0.13
CA PRO A 6 -12.61 14.75 -1.23
C PRO A 6 -12.13 16.17 -0.94
N ASP A 7 -12.37 16.68 0.26
CA ASP A 7 -11.99 18.05 0.66
C ASP A 7 -10.47 18.26 0.77
N GLN A 8 -9.71 17.17 0.92
CA GLN A 8 -8.25 17.17 1.06
C GLN A 8 -7.52 16.86 -0.24
N ARG A 9 -8.20 16.40 -1.30
CA ARG A 9 -7.54 16.02 -2.58
C ARG A 9 -6.82 17.18 -3.26
N LYS A 10 -7.31 18.41 -3.07
CA LYS A 10 -6.64 19.65 -3.52
C LYS A 10 -5.23 19.83 -2.93
N LEU A 11 -4.91 19.19 -1.80
CA LEU A 11 -3.58 19.19 -1.19
C LEU A 11 -2.62 18.18 -1.84
N GLN A 12 -3.11 17.34 -2.73
CA GLN A 12 -2.38 16.27 -3.41
C GLN A 12 -2.32 16.54 -4.92
N ARG A 13 -2.01 17.79 -5.28
CA ARG A 13 -1.91 18.21 -6.68
C ARG A 13 -0.57 17.88 -7.28
N ILE A 14 -0.59 17.35 -8.49
CA ILE A 14 0.61 17.15 -9.31
C ILE A 14 0.47 17.91 -10.62
N LEU A 15 1.60 18.32 -11.16
CA LEU A 15 1.73 18.89 -12.49
C LEU A 15 2.29 17.82 -13.43
N TRP A 16 1.72 17.70 -14.62
CA TRP A 16 2.14 16.71 -15.60
C TRP A 16 2.03 17.25 -17.03
N ARG A 17 3.00 16.90 -17.86
CA ARG A 17 2.97 17.05 -19.32
C ARG A 17 3.82 15.95 -19.93
N GLU A 18 3.46 15.50 -21.11
CA GLU A 18 4.20 14.45 -21.82
C GLU A 18 5.41 15.03 -22.55
N ASN A 19 5.22 16.17 -23.22
CA ASN A 19 6.23 16.83 -24.04
C ASN A 19 6.37 18.32 -23.65
N MET A 20 7.48 18.95 -23.99
CA MET A 20 7.75 20.36 -23.65
C MET A 20 6.77 21.34 -24.33
N ASP A 21 6.26 20.96 -25.51
CA ASP A 21 5.35 21.77 -26.32
C ASP A 21 3.89 21.67 -25.87
N GLU A 22 3.58 20.74 -24.96
CA GLU A 22 2.23 20.59 -24.41
C GLU A 22 1.98 21.48 -23.19
N PRO A 23 0.74 21.97 -23.01
CA PRO A 23 0.37 22.68 -21.79
C PRO A 23 0.48 21.77 -20.56
N ILE A 24 0.98 22.34 -19.45
CA ILE A 24 1.02 21.64 -18.17
C ILE A 24 -0.41 21.36 -17.70
N LYS A 25 -0.70 20.09 -17.43
CA LYS A 25 -1.95 19.62 -16.83
C LYS A 25 -1.79 19.54 -15.31
N THR A 26 -2.87 19.80 -14.59
CA THR A 26 -2.94 19.66 -13.13
C THR A 26 -3.87 18.52 -12.78
N PHE A 27 -3.42 17.60 -11.94
CA PHE A 27 -4.20 16.47 -11.46
C PHE A 27 -4.28 16.48 -9.93
N GLU A 28 -5.36 15.93 -9.38
CA GLU A 28 -5.54 15.71 -7.94
C GLU A 28 -5.57 14.21 -7.65
N LEU A 29 -4.64 13.73 -6.82
CA LEU A 29 -4.59 12.33 -6.44
C LEU A 29 -5.73 12.00 -5.49
N SER A 30 -6.47 10.94 -5.81
CA SER A 30 -7.67 10.54 -5.04
C SER A 30 -7.40 9.50 -3.95
N THR A 31 -6.23 8.86 -3.99
CA THR A 31 -5.83 7.82 -3.05
C THR A 31 -4.55 8.21 -2.32
N VAL A 32 -4.37 7.65 -1.13
CA VAL A 32 -3.10 7.78 -0.39
C VAL A 32 -1.99 7.21 -1.28
N THR A 33 -0.96 8.03 -1.51
CA THR A 33 0.21 7.73 -2.34
C THR A 33 1.47 7.81 -1.48
N TYR A 34 2.56 7.23 -2.01
CA TYR A 34 3.91 7.47 -1.52
C TYR A 34 4.19 8.97 -1.36
N GLY A 35 5.07 9.30 -0.41
CA GLY A 35 5.49 10.68 -0.13
C GLY A 35 4.65 11.43 0.90
N THR A 36 3.50 10.89 1.33
CA THR A 36 2.77 11.44 2.49
C THR A 36 3.25 10.77 3.78
N THR A 37 3.44 11.55 4.85
CA THR A 37 3.94 11.04 6.15
C THR A 37 3.08 9.90 6.72
N SER A 38 1.77 9.93 6.46
CA SER A 38 0.84 8.90 6.95
C SER A 38 0.73 7.66 6.07
N ALA A 39 1.23 7.69 4.83
CA ALA A 39 1.05 6.56 3.89
C ALA A 39 1.57 5.22 4.43
N PRO A 40 2.81 5.13 4.98
CA PRO A 40 3.34 3.86 5.48
C PRO A 40 2.47 3.25 6.58
N PHE A 41 2.02 4.08 7.52
CA PHE A 41 1.17 3.64 8.62
C PHE A 41 -0.19 3.16 8.12
N LEU A 42 -0.85 3.93 7.26
CA LEU A 42 -2.18 3.61 6.75
C LEU A 42 -2.18 2.31 5.92
N ALA A 43 -1.18 2.13 5.05
CA ALA A 43 -1.02 0.90 4.28
C ALA A 43 -0.81 -0.32 5.20
N THR A 44 0.17 -0.23 6.10
CA THR A 44 0.51 -1.32 7.03
C THR A 44 -0.67 -1.67 7.95
N ARG A 45 -1.37 -0.67 8.51
CA ARG A 45 -2.49 -0.90 9.42
C ARG A 45 -3.67 -1.58 8.74
N THR A 46 -3.92 -1.27 7.47
CA THR A 46 -4.98 -1.88 6.66
C THR A 46 -4.67 -3.36 6.41
N LEU A 47 -3.43 -3.68 6.02
CA LEU A 47 -3.00 -5.06 5.80
C LEU A 47 -3.03 -5.88 7.09
N LYS A 48 -2.60 -5.30 8.21
CA LYS A 48 -2.74 -5.96 9.53
C LYS A 48 -4.19 -6.20 9.91
N GLN A 49 -5.12 -5.30 9.59
CA GLN A 49 -6.54 -5.56 9.85
C GLN A 49 -7.04 -6.74 9.02
N LEU A 50 -6.70 -6.77 7.73
CA LEU A 50 -7.09 -7.85 6.84
C LEU A 50 -6.55 -9.20 7.34
N ALA A 51 -5.30 -9.25 7.80
CA ALA A 51 -4.73 -10.45 8.40
C ALA A 51 -5.47 -10.92 9.66
N LEU A 52 -5.96 -9.99 10.49
CA LEU A 52 -6.77 -10.35 11.65
C LEU A 52 -8.15 -10.90 11.25
N ASP A 53 -8.80 -10.24 10.29
CA ASP A 53 -10.14 -10.60 9.82
C ASP A 53 -10.13 -11.98 9.12
N GLU A 54 -9.05 -12.28 8.39
CA GLU A 54 -8.90 -13.50 7.58
C GLU A 54 -8.05 -14.59 8.25
N ALA A 55 -7.68 -14.42 9.52
CA ALA A 55 -6.83 -15.36 10.26
C ALA A 55 -7.38 -16.79 10.30
N GLY A 56 -8.72 -16.94 10.31
CA GLY A 56 -9.38 -18.24 10.27
C GLY A 56 -9.28 -18.95 8.92
N ASN A 57 -9.25 -18.19 7.83
CA ASN A 57 -9.20 -18.72 6.47
C ASN A 57 -7.75 -18.94 5.99
N PHE A 58 -6.83 -18.05 6.39
CA PHE A 58 -5.44 -18.03 5.95
C PHE A 58 -4.47 -17.84 7.13
N PRO A 59 -4.34 -18.83 8.03
CA PRO A 59 -3.55 -18.67 9.25
C PRO A 59 -2.06 -18.39 8.98
N LEU A 60 -1.46 -19.07 8.00
CA LEU A 60 -0.05 -18.86 7.63
C LEU A 60 0.16 -17.46 7.01
N GLY A 61 -0.63 -17.11 6.00
CA GLY A 61 -0.54 -15.80 5.36
C GLY A 61 -0.80 -14.65 6.34
N SER A 62 -1.72 -14.83 7.28
CA SER A 62 -2.00 -13.84 8.33
C SER A 62 -0.82 -13.68 9.28
N SER A 63 -0.16 -14.77 9.67
CA SER A 63 1.07 -14.70 10.47
C SER A 63 2.17 -13.91 9.74
N VAL A 64 2.40 -14.23 8.46
CA VAL A 64 3.41 -13.56 7.62
C VAL A 64 3.13 -12.06 7.50
N VAL A 65 1.89 -11.66 7.21
CA VAL A 65 1.51 -10.23 7.13
C VAL A 65 1.73 -9.52 8.47
N MET A 66 1.56 -10.22 9.59
CA MET A 66 1.70 -9.64 10.92
C MET A 66 3.16 -9.46 11.35
N SER A 67 4.06 -10.37 10.95
CA SER A 67 5.47 -10.39 11.39
C SER A 67 6.47 -9.89 10.35
N ASP A 68 6.22 -10.14 9.06
CA ASP A 68 7.25 -10.10 8.01
C ASP A 68 7.01 -8.99 6.97
N MET A 69 5.95 -8.19 7.17
CA MET A 69 5.59 -7.10 6.28
C MET A 69 6.22 -5.78 6.71
N TYR A 70 6.85 -5.09 5.75
CA TYR A 70 7.37 -3.74 5.91
C TYR A 70 6.89 -2.85 4.77
N ILE A 71 5.90 -2.01 5.06
CA ILE A 71 5.28 -1.09 4.09
C ILE A 71 4.72 -1.87 2.87
N ASP A 72 5.47 -1.90 1.77
CA ASP A 72 5.13 -2.54 0.50
C ASP A 72 5.89 -3.85 0.25
N ASP A 73 6.88 -4.19 1.09
CA ASP A 73 7.65 -5.42 1.00
C ASP A 73 7.15 -6.48 2.00
N VAL A 74 7.21 -7.75 1.57
CA VAL A 74 7.04 -8.92 2.43
C VAL A 74 8.33 -9.73 2.36
N LEU A 75 9.04 -9.80 3.48
CA LEU A 75 10.30 -10.54 3.60
C LEU A 75 10.10 -11.75 4.50
N THR A 76 9.53 -12.81 3.93
CA THR A 76 9.30 -14.08 4.62
C THR A 76 10.22 -15.18 4.08
N GLY A 77 10.29 -16.31 4.77
CA GLY A 77 11.18 -17.42 4.41
C GLY A 77 10.69 -18.76 4.93
N ALA A 78 11.32 -19.83 4.44
CA ALA A 78 11.11 -21.19 4.92
C ALA A 78 12.44 -21.96 4.93
N GLU A 79 12.52 -23.02 5.74
CA GLU A 79 13.71 -23.85 5.89
C GLU A 79 13.93 -24.77 4.69
N THR A 80 12.86 -25.10 3.96
CA THR A 80 12.91 -25.95 2.77
C THR A 80 12.24 -25.33 1.56
N LEU A 81 12.71 -25.73 0.37
CA LEU A 81 12.09 -25.33 -0.89
C LEU A 81 10.65 -25.84 -1.03
N LEU A 82 10.31 -26.96 -0.38
CA LEU A 82 8.96 -27.51 -0.39
C LEU A 82 8.01 -26.61 0.41
N GLU A 83 8.43 -26.18 1.60
CA GLU A 83 7.65 -25.24 2.43
C GLU A 83 7.52 -23.87 1.77
N ALA A 84 8.57 -23.35 1.14
CA ALA A 84 8.54 -22.06 0.43
C ALA A 84 7.61 -22.05 -0.81
N LYS A 85 7.15 -23.22 -1.28
CA LYS A 85 6.27 -23.37 -2.44
C LYS A 85 4.79 -23.53 -2.08
N ASN A 86 4.48 -23.73 -0.79
CA ASN A 86 3.12 -23.86 -0.28
C ASN A 86 2.56 -22.49 0.12
#